data_AF-A0A357B070-F1
#
_entry.id   AF-A0A357B070-F1
#
_cell.length_a   1.000
_cell.length_b   1.000
_cell.length_c   1.000
_cell.angle_alpha   90.00
_cell.angle_beta   90.00
_cell.angle_gamma   90.00
#
_symmetry.space_group_name_H-M   'P 1'
#
loop_
_entity.id
_entity.type
_entity.pdbx_description
1 polymer ?
#
loop_
_entity_poly.entity_id
_entity_poly.type
_entity_poly.pdbx_seq_one_letter_code
_entity_poly.pdbx_strand_id
1 'polypeptide(L)'
;MKTLSIDTETFSSAPLTKCGVYKYVEAPDFEILLFGYSADGGPVQVIDLACGEKLPPEIVLALTDESVTKWAFNANFERICLSRFLGLPTGEYLDPGQWRCSMIWAATMGLPLSLEGVGAVLKLDKQKLTEGKDLIKYFCQPCTPTKVNGQRIRNYPYHAPDKWATFKKYNARDVETEMSIQARLAKFPVPDSTWDEYHLDQEINDRGVALDMTLVRQAIDMDGRSRKKLIAAMKKLTELDNPNSVQQMKQWLSDNGLKTDTLGKKAVSELLKTAPEPLGEALSLRQQLAKSS
;
A
#
# COMPACT_ATOMS: atom_id res chain seq x y z
N MET A 1 15.97 -6.86 -27.53
CA MET A 1 15.35 -5.83 -26.67
C MET A 1 16.41 -5.32 -25.72
N LYS A 2 16.48 -4.02 -25.45
CA LYS A 2 17.37 -3.41 -24.45
C LYS A 2 16.58 -2.88 -23.25
N THR A 3 15.42 -2.29 -23.49
CA THR A 3 14.58 -1.71 -22.43
C THR A 3 13.13 -2.13 -22.57
N LEU A 4 12.45 -2.32 -21.43
CA LEU A 4 11.03 -2.63 -21.37
C LEU A 4 10.36 -1.73 -20.32
N SER A 5 9.57 -0.74 -20.73
CA SER A 5 8.70 0.03 -19.82
C SER A 5 7.42 -0.77 -19.57
N ILE A 6 6.99 -0.88 -18.32
CA ILE A 6 5.91 -1.75 -17.87
C ILE A 6 4.98 -0.99 -16.92
N ASP A 7 3.68 -1.25 -17.06
CA ASP A 7 2.65 -0.91 -16.07
C ASP A 7 1.64 -2.06 -15.97
N THR A 8 1.26 -2.45 -14.76
CA THR A 8 0.34 -3.57 -14.54
C THR A 8 -0.87 -3.17 -13.73
N GLU A 9 -2.05 -3.56 -14.19
CA GLU A 9 -3.27 -3.47 -13.39
C GLU A 9 -3.56 -4.82 -12.78
N THR A 10 -3.81 -4.86 -11.47
CA THR A 10 -3.92 -6.12 -10.72
C THR A 10 -5.15 -6.16 -9.85
N PHE A 11 -5.60 -7.35 -9.45
CA PHE A 11 -6.62 -7.55 -8.43
C PHE A 11 -6.05 -8.39 -7.29
N SER A 12 -6.50 -8.12 -6.05
CA SER A 12 -6.30 -8.98 -4.89
C SER A 12 -7.36 -8.72 -3.83
N SER A 13 -7.77 -9.74 -3.08
CA SER A 13 -8.58 -9.55 -1.87
C SER A 13 -7.81 -8.87 -0.73
N ALA A 14 -6.48 -8.91 -0.76
CA ALA A 14 -5.66 -8.29 0.26
C ALA A 14 -5.59 -6.75 0.06
N PRO A 15 -5.85 -5.94 1.10
CA PRO A 15 -5.80 -4.48 0.97
C PRO A 15 -4.34 -3.99 0.88
N LEU A 16 -3.88 -3.66 -0.33
CA LEU A 16 -2.50 -3.23 -0.62
C LEU A 16 -1.98 -2.18 0.36
N THR A 17 -2.77 -1.14 0.65
CA THR A 17 -2.38 -0.03 1.54
C THR A 17 -2.22 -0.42 3.01
N LYS A 18 -2.70 -1.61 3.41
CA LYS A 18 -2.58 -2.11 4.79
C LYS A 18 -1.52 -3.19 4.94
N CYS A 19 -1.17 -3.90 3.87
CA CYS A 19 -0.33 -5.10 3.95
C CYS A 19 0.93 -5.06 3.07
N GLY A 20 1.05 -4.09 2.17
CA GLY A 20 2.17 -4.00 1.22
C GLY A 20 2.08 -5.03 0.08
N VAL A 21 2.97 -4.90 -0.91
CA VAL A 21 2.90 -5.68 -2.16
C VAL A 21 3.17 -7.17 -1.94
N TYR A 22 4.09 -7.54 -1.05
CA TYR A 22 4.42 -8.94 -0.78
C TYR A 22 3.20 -9.72 -0.31
N LYS A 23 2.48 -9.20 0.70
CA LYS A 23 1.26 -9.85 1.19
C LYS A 23 0.11 -9.77 0.19
N TYR A 24 0.09 -8.70 -0.63
CA TYR A 24 -0.90 -8.50 -1.67
C TYR A 24 -0.87 -9.58 -2.74
N VAL A 25 0.32 -9.96 -3.22
CA VAL A 25 0.48 -11.00 -4.27
C VAL A 25 0.36 -12.43 -3.75
N GLU A 26 0.45 -12.63 -2.43
CA GLU A 26 0.23 -13.93 -1.78
C GLU A 26 -1.25 -14.31 -1.69
N ALA A 27 -2.18 -13.38 -1.92
CA ALA A 27 -3.59 -13.68 -1.88
C ALA A 27 -3.93 -14.78 -2.91
N PRO A 28 -4.73 -15.81 -2.56
CA PRO A 28 -5.07 -16.88 -3.49
C PRO A 28 -5.80 -16.43 -4.75
N ASP A 29 -6.43 -15.25 -4.69
CA ASP A 29 -7.16 -14.61 -5.78
C ASP A 29 -6.39 -13.46 -6.44
N PHE A 30 -5.09 -13.31 -6.17
CA PHE A 30 -4.25 -12.35 -6.87
C PHE A 30 -4.20 -12.65 -8.37
N GLU A 31 -4.37 -11.61 -9.18
CA GLU A 31 -4.37 -11.72 -10.64
C GLU A 31 -3.82 -10.44 -11.27
N ILE A 32 -2.97 -10.56 -12.29
CA ILE A 32 -2.66 -9.45 -13.19
C ILE A 32 -3.75 -9.39 -14.25
N LEU A 33 -4.46 -8.27 -14.32
CA LEU A 33 -5.60 -8.07 -15.19
C LEU A 33 -5.19 -7.49 -16.55
N LEU A 34 -4.33 -6.46 -16.54
CA LEU A 34 -3.79 -5.80 -17.73
C LEU A 34 -2.28 -5.68 -17.62
N PHE A 35 -1.60 -5.83 -18.75
CA PHE A 35 -0.17 -5.62 -18.87
C PHE A 35 0.12 -4.64 -20.00
N GLY A 36 0.45 -3.40 -19.62
CA GLY A 36 0.85 -2.34 -20.52
C GLY A 36 2.36 -2.34 -20.66
N TYR A 37 2.88 -2.24 -21.88
CA TYR A 37 4.32 -2.18 -22.09
C TYR A 37 4.75 -1.41 -23.33
N SER A 38 6.02 -0.96 -23.32
CA SER A 38 6.73 -0.48 -24.50
C SER A 38 8.12 -1.12 -24.55
N ALA A 39 8.43 -1.78 -25.67
CA ALA A 39 9.75 -2.33 -25.94
C ALA A 39 10.60 -1.30 -26.68
N ASP A 40 11.81 -1.05 -26.18
CA ASP A 40 12.81 -0.16 -26.80
C ASP A 40 12.28 1.24 -27.16
N GLY A 41 11.35 1.77 -26.36
CA GLY A 41 10.72 3.08 -26.58
C GLY A 41 9.71 3.11 -27.74
N GLY A 42 9.31 1.95 -28.26
CA GLY A 42 8.32 1.81 -29.30
C GLY A 42 6.87 2.12 -28.85
N PRO A 43 5.89 1.92 -29.75
CA PRO A 43 4.47 2.15 -29.43
C PRO A 43 4.00 1.26 -28.27
N VAL A 44 3.28 1.86 -27.32
CA VAL A 44 2.72 1.13 -26.17
C VAL A 44 1.69 0.11 -26.64
N GLN A 45 1.79 -1.10 -26.09
CA GLN A 45 0.84 -2.20 -26.26
C GLN A 45 0.19 -2.52 -24.91
N VAL A 46 -1.05 -3.02 -24.93
CA VAL A 46 -1.75 -3.49 -23.73
C VAL A 46 -2.26 -4.90 -23.99
N ILE A 47 -1.93 -5.82 -23.10
CA ILE A 47 -2.39 -7.21 -23.12
C ILE A 47 -3.50 -7.39 -22.09
N ASP A 48 -4.66 -7.85 -22.55
CA ASP A 48 -5.87 -8.10 -21.76
C ASP A 48 -5.86 -9.51 -21.14
N LEU A 49 -5.00 -9.69 -20.14
CA LEU A 49 -4.79 -10.97 -19.47
C LEU A 49 -6.09 -11.50 -18.82
N ALA A 50 -6.89 -10.62 -18.22
CA ALA A 50 -8.18 -10.98 -17.62
C ALA A 50 -9.21 -11.52 -18.63
N CYS A 51 -9.04 -11.20 -19.92
CA CYS A 51 -9.86 -11.72 -21.02
C CYS A 51 -9.17 -12.84 -21.82
N GLY A 52 -8.07 -13.39 -21.31
CA GLY A 52 -7.41 -14.57 -21.87
C GLY A 52 -6.35 -14.28 -22.95
N GLU A 53 -6.01 -13.03 -23.21
CA GLU A 53 -4.80 -12.72 -23.99
C GLU A 53 -3.55 -13.21 -23.26
N LYS A 54 -2.46 -13.40 -24.00
CA LYS A 54 -1.19 -13.89 -23.45
C LYS A 54 -0.08 -12.92 -23.79
N LEU A 55 0.89 -12.79 -22.89
CA LEU A 55 2.13 -12.08 -23.20
C LEU A 55 2.83 -12.75 -24.39
N PRO A 56 3.32 -11.97 -25.37
CA PRO A 56 4.15 -12.52 -26.43
C PRO A 56 5.40 -13.20 -25.84
N PRO A 57 5.88 -14.33 -26.40
CA PRO A 57 7.01 -15.09 -25.86
C PRO A 57 8.26 -14.24 -25.64
N GLU A 58 8.55 -13.30 -26.54
CA GLU A 58 9.67 -12.37 -26.45
C GLU A 58 9.57 -11.42 -25.26
N ILE A 59 8.36 -11.05 -24.84
CA ILE A 59 8.14 -10.21 -23.65
C ILE A 59 8.34 -11.05 -22.39
N VAL A 60 7.86 -12.30 -22.38
CA VAL A 60 8.07 -13.22 -21.24
C VAL A 60 9.56 -13.46 -21.03
N LEU A 61 10.33 -13.72 -22.10
CA LEU A 61 11.78 -13.88 -22.02
C LEU A 61 12.48 -12.61 -21.53
N ALA A 62 12.05 -11.44 -21.98
CA ALA A 62 12.62 -10.16 -21.56
C ALA A 62 12.44 -9.87 -20.07
N LEU A 63 11.40 -10.41 -19.41
CA LEU A 63 11.18 -10.24 -17.97
C LEU A 63 12.27 -10.88 -17.11
N THR A 64 12.92 -11.94 -17.59
CA THR A 64 13.98 -12.67 -16.85
C THR A 64 15.37 -12.50 -17.45
N ASP A 65 15.48 -11.89 -18.64
CA ASP A 65 16.77 -11.63 -19.30
C ASP A 65 17.55 -10.51 -18.60
N GLU A 66 18.75 -10.85 -18.11
CA GLU A 66 19.64 -9.93 -17.40
C GLU A 66 20.19 -8.78 -18.25
N SER A 67 20.17 -8.95 -19.57
CA SER A 67 20.59 -7.91 -20.52
C SER A 67 19.50 -6.87 -20.81
N VAL A 68 18.26 -7.10 -20.35
CA VAL A 68 17.13 -6.19 -20.55
C VAL A 68 16.88 -5.38 -19.28
N THR A 69 16.92 -4.05 -19.39
CA THR A 69 16.52 -3.15 -18.30
C THR A 69 15.02 -2.92 -18.29
N LYS A 70 14.36 -3.25 -17.18
CA LYS A 70 12.93 -3.02 -16.98
C LYS A 70 12.71 -1.68 -16.29
N TRP A 71 11.71 -0.94 -16.75
CA TRP A 71 11.31 0.35 -16.19
C TRP A 71 9.85 0.29 -15.75
N ALA A 72 9.57 0.91 -14.60
CA ALA A 72 8.21 1.14 -14.12
C ALA A 72 8.17 2.32 -13.14
N PHE A 73 6.99 2.91 -12.96
CA PHE A 73 6.78 3.95 -11.96
C PHE A 73 6.37 3.29 -10.64
N ASN A 74 7.29 3.24 -9.66
CA ASN A 74 7.22 2.39 -8.46
C ASN A 74 7.51 0.90 -8.73
N ALA A 75 8.61 0.64 -9.46
CA ALA A 75 9.01 -0.66 -9.99
C ALA A 75 9.01 -1.87 -9.02
N ASN A 76 9.12 -1.66 -7.70
CA ASN A 76 8.95 -2.75 -6.75
C ASN A 76 7.57 -3.41 -6.86
N PHE A 77 6.52 -2.62 -7.15
CA PHE A 77 5.17 -3.17 -7.31
C PHE A 77 5.08 -4.12 -8.50
N GLU A 78 5.51 -3.68 -9.68
CA GLU A 78 5.48 -4.47 -10.91
C GLU A 78 6.38 -5.69 -10.79
N ARG A 79 7.60 -5.52 -10.24
CA ARG A 79 8.57 -6.61 -10.05
C ARG A 79 7.99 -7.75 -9.21
N ILE A 80 7.36 -7.43 -8.07
CA ILE A 80 6.78 -8.44 -7.18
C ILE A 80 5.52 -9.08 -7.78
N CYS A 81 4.66 -8.29 -8.43
CA CYS A 81 3.50 -8.81 -9.17
C CYS A 81 3.92 -9.79 -10.27
N LEU A 82 4.94 -9.44 -11.06
CA LEU A 82 5.43 -10.27 -12.16
C LEU A 82 6.19 -11.50 -11.69
N SER A 83 6.92 -11.41 -10.58
CA SER A 83 7.51 -12.59 -9.94
C SER A 83 6.45 -13.65 -9.66
N ARG A 84 5.31 -13.22 -9.10
CA ARG A 84 4.18 -14.12 -8.83
C ARG A 84 3.53 -14.63 -10.10
N PHE A 85 3.33 -13.77 -11.10
CA PHE A 85 2.75 -14.14 -12.40
C PHE A 85 3.60 -15.18 -13.15
N LEU A 86 4.93 -15.08 -13.07
CA LEU A 86 5.86 -16.05 -13.66
C LEU A 86 5.94 -17.37 -12.88
N GLY A 87 5.23 -17.47 -11.76
CA GLY A 87 5.15 -18.69 -10.95
C GLY A 87 6.30 -18.85 -9.96
N LEU A 88 7.07 -17.79 -9.65
CA LEU A 88 8.09 -17.85 -8.61
C LEU A 88 7.43 -18.09 -7.23
N PRO A 89 8.03 -18.95 -6.38
CA PRO A 89 7.52 -19.19 -5.04
C PRO A 89 7.73 -17.96 -4.14
N THR A 90 6.94 -17.86 -3.07
CA THR A 90 7.15 -16.82 -2.04
C THR A 90 8.56 -16.93 -1.47
N GLY A 91 9.28 -15.80 -1.41
CA GLY A 91 10.69 -15.73 -1.01
C GLY A 91 11.67 -15.74 -2.19
N GLU A 92 11.20 -15.99 -3.41
CA GLU A 92 11.98 -15.85 -4.65
C GLU A 92 11.30 -14.81 -5.56
N TYR A 93 12.08 -13.82 -5.99
CA TYR A 93 11.58 -12.69 -6.76
C TYR A 93 12.52 -12.39 -7.93
N LEU A 94 12.00 -11.69 -8.93
CA LEU A 94 12.81 -11.16 -10.02
C LEU A 94 13.91 -10.27 -9.45
N ASP A 95 15.13 -10.47 -9.92
CA ASP A 95 16.33 -9.74 -9.49
C ASP A 95 16.12 -8.22 -9.65
N PRO A 96 16.25 -7.41 -8.57
CA PRO A 96 16.11 -5.97 -8.66
C PRO A 96 17.19 -5.30 -9.52
N GLY A 97 18.36 -5.92 -9.73
CA GLY A 97 19.49 -5.36 -10.48
C GLY A 97 19.15 -4.91 -11.90
N GLN A 98 18.16 -5.56 -12.52
CA GLN A 98 17.69 -5.28 -13.88
C GLN A 98 16.55 -4.27 -13.93
N TRP A 99 16.11 -3.76 -12.79
CA TRP A 99 14.97 -2.85 -12.66
C TRP A 99 15.41 -1.42 -12.36
N ARG A 100 14.73 -0.50 -13.01
CA ARG A 100 14.87 0.94 -12.82
C ARG A 100 13.50 1.54 -12.50
N CYS A 101 13.49 2.51 -11.59
CA CYS A 101 12.27 3.07 -11.05
C CYS A 101 12.17 4.57 -11.39
N SER A 102 11.23 4.94 -12.24
CA SER A 102 11.01 6.35 -12.62
C SER A 102 10.58 7.22 -11.43
N MET A 103 9.98 6.63 -10.38
CA MET A 103 9.67 7.33 -9.13
C MET A 103 10.95 7.70 -8.35
N ILE A 104 11.97 6.83 -8.34
CA ILE A 104 13.27 7.14 -7.72
C ILE A 104 13.97 8.24 -8.50
N TRP A 105 13.92 8.19 -9.84
CA TRP A 105 14.46 9.25 -10.69
C TRP A 105 13.75 10.60 -10.45
N ALA A 106 12.44 10.60 -10.25
CA ALA A 106 11.70 11.79 -9.85
C ALA A 106 12.17 12.30 -8.47
N ALA A 107 12.34 11.41 -7.50
CA ALA A 107 12.78 11.75 -6.15
C ALA A 107 14.17 12.40 -6.13
N THR A 108 15.13 11.89 -6.92
CA THR A 108 16.48 12.48 -7.01
C THR A 108 16.47 13.90 -7.55
N MET A 109 15.42 14.27 -8.30
CA MET A 109 15.19 15.61 -8.84
C MET A 109 14.32 16.49 -7.94
N GLY A 110 13.91 16.01 -6.77
CA GLY A 110 12.99 16.73 -5.87
C GLY A 110 11.57 16.86 -6.42
N LEU A 111 11.17 15.99 -7.35
CA LEU A 111 9.82 15.98 -7.94
C LEU A 111 8.84 15.17 -7.07
N PRO A 112 7.52 15.35 -7.25
CA PRO A 112 6.51 14.56 -6.53
C PRO A 112 6.69 13.05 -6.72
N LEU A 113 6.24 12.24 -5.75
CA LEU A 113 6.38 10.78 -5.80
C LEU A 113 5.17 10.06 -6.44
N SER A 114 4.35 10.78 -7.21
CA SER A 114 3.21 10.21 -7.93
C SER A 114 3.32 10.51 -9.41
N LEU A 115 2.92 9.56 -10.26
CA LEU A 115 2.98 9.71 -11.72
C LEU A 115 2.21 10.96 -12.19
N GLU A 116 1.02 11.18 -11.62
CA GLU A 116 0.20 12.39 -11.81
C GLU A 116 0.95 13.67 -11.41
N GLY A 117 1.57 13.68 -10.22
CA GLY A 117 2.28 14.84 -9.70
C GLY A 117 3.52 15.20 -10.52
N VAL A 118 4.32 14.21 -10.91
CA VAL A 118 5.48 14.42 -11.78
C VAL A 118 5.02 14.93 -13.15
N GLY A 119 4.02 14.29 -13.75
CA GLY A 119 3.48 14.71 -15.05
C GLY A 119 2.97 16.14 -15.06
N ALA A 120 2.31 16.58 -13.98
CA ALA A 120 1.85 17.96 -13.82
C ALA A 120 3.02 18.97 -13.72
N VAL A 121 4.03 18.67 -12.89
CA VAL A 121 5.21 19.56 -12.73
C VAL A 121 6.00 19.67 -14.03
N LEU A 122 6.18 18.55 -14.74
CA LEU A 122 6.88 18.51 -16.03
C LEU A 122 6.04 18.99 -17.21
N LYS A 123 4.77 19.35 -16.99
CA LYS A 123 3.81 19.80 -18.00
C LYS A 123 3.74 18.84 -19.19
N LEU A 124 3.60 17.56 -18.91
CA LEU A 124 3.50 16.54 -19.96
C LEU A 124 2.15 16.68 -20.68
N ASP A 125 2.16 16.49 -22.00
CA ASP A 125 0.94 16.46 -22.83
C ASP A 125 0.13 15.19 -22.55
N LYS A 126 0.84 14.09 -22.31
CA LYS A 126 0.27 12.80 -21.91
C LYS A 126 0.29 12.73 -20.39
N GLN A 127 -0.83 13.11 -19.77
CA GLN A 127 -1.04 12.95 -18.33
C GLN A 127 -1.94 11.76 -18.04
N LYS A 128 -1.80 11.25 -16.82
CA LYS A 128 -2.69 10.25 -16.22
C LYS A 128 -4.13 10.73 -16.25
N LEU A 129 -5.07 9.84 -16.60
CA LEU A 129 -6.50 10.18 -16.62
C LEU A 129 -7.03 10.21 -15.17
N THR A 130 -7.79 11.25 -14.83
CA THR A 130 -8.36 11.42 -13.49
C THR A 130 -9.39 10.34 -13.15
N GLU A 131 -10.06 9.76 -14.15
CA GLU A 131 -11.00 8.65 -13.95
C GLU A 131 -10.33 7.34 -13.50
N GLY A 132 -8.99 7.26 -13.58
CA GLY A 132 -8.22 6.07 -13.21
C GLY A 132 -8.47 5.56 -11.78
N LYS A 133 -8.66 6.47 -10.81
CA LYS A 133 -8.93 6.10 -9.41
C LYS A 133 -10.22 5.30 -9.26
N ASP A 134 -11.25 5.67 -10.00
CA ASP A 134 -12.55 4.98 -9.96
C ASP A 134 -12.48 3.63 -10.68
N LEU A 135 -11.69 3.53 -11.76
CA LEU A 135 -11.48 2.28 -12.48
C LEU A 135 -10.68 1.27 -11.66
N ILE A 136 -9.58 1.71 -11.02
CA ILE A 136 -8.79 0.89 -10.09
C ILE A 136 -9.69 0.41 -8.95
N LYS A 137 -10.46 1.30 -8.31
CA LYS A 137 -11.38 0.90 -7.25
C LYS A 137 -12.43 -0.11 -7.72
N TYR A 138 -12.86 -0.02 -8.97
CA TYR A 138 -13.89 -0.89 -9.52
C TYR A 138 -13.36 -2.28 -9.87
N PHE A 139 -12.20 -2.39 -10.53
CA PHE A 139 -11.66 -3.65 -11.06
C PHE A 139 -10.57 -4.30 -10.19
N CYS A 140 -9.80 -3.50 -9.44
CA CYS A 140 -8.62 -3.97 -8.69
C CYS A 140 -8.90 -4.30 -7.22
N GLN A 141 -10.11 -4.00 -6.72
CA GLN A 141 -10.48 -4.20 -5.32
C GLN A 141 -11.79 -4.99 -5.18
N PRO A 142 -11.97 -5.74 -4.08
CA PRO A 142 -13.26 -6.34 -3.76
C PRO A 142 -14.36 -5.28 -3.69
N CYS A 143 -15.55 -5.62 -4.18
CA CYS A 143 -16.70 -4.75 -4.08
C CYS A 143 -17.65 -5.20 -2.97
N THR A 144 -18.28 -4.24 -2.28
CA THR A 144 -19.31 -4.53 -1.27
C THR A 144 -20.51 -5.23 -1.93
N PRO A 145 -21.00 -6.37 -1.41
CA PRO A 145 -22.23 -7.01 -1.87
C PRO A 145 -23.44 -6.10 -1.69
N THR A 146 -24.20 -5.91 -2.75
CA THR A 146 -25.44 -5.13 -2.74
C THR A 146 -26.52 -5.83 -3.56
N LYS A 147 -27.79 -5.46 -3.37
CA LYS A 147 -28.86 -5.98 -4.23
C LYS A 147 -28.66 -5.59 -5.70
N VAL A 148 -28.16 -4.38 -5.96
CA VAL A 148 -27.96 -3.84 -7.32
C VAL A 148 -26.86 -4.60 -8.08
N ASN A 149 -25.78 -5.00 -7.41
CA ASN A 149 -24.67 -5.71 -8.04
C ASN A 149 -24.84 -7.24 -8.05
N GLY A 150 -25.99 -7.76 -7.60
CA GLY A 150 -26.25 -9.19 -7.52
C GLY A 150 -25.50 -9.90 -6.41
N GLN A 151 -25.20 -9.21 -5.30
CA GLN A 151 -24.42 -9.73 -4.15
C GLN A 151 -22.99 -10.16 -4.50
N ARG A 152 -22.44 -9.69 -5.63
CA ARG A 152 -21.07 -10.00 -6.02
C ARG A 152 -20.06 -9.32 -5.11
N ILE A 153 -18.92 -10.00 -4.92
CA ILE A 153 -17.77 -9.53 -4.13
C ILE A 153 -16.61 -9.03 -5.00
N ARG A 154 -16.71 -9.16 -6.33
CA ARG A 154 -15.71 -8.74 -7.32
C ARG A 154 -16.39 -8.27 -8.60
N ASN A 155 -15.84 -7.24 -9.24
CA ASN A 155 -16.23 -6.87 -10.60
C ASN A 155 -15.24 -7.46 -11.62
N TYR A 156 -15.76 -8.03 -12.70
CA TYR A 156 -15.01 -8.59 -13.81
C TYR A 156 -15.21 -7.72 -15.04
N PRO A 157 -14.37 -7.84 -16.09
CA PRO A 157 -14.50 -7.08 -17.32
C PRO A 157 -15.92 -7.09 -17.90
N TYR A 158 -16.56 -8.26 -17.94
CA TYR A 158 -17.91 -8.45 -18.49
C TYR A 158 -19.02 -7.77 -17.69
N HIS A 159 -18.77 -7.36 -16.43
CA HIS A 159 -19.75 -6.59 -15.65
C HIS A 159 -19.85 -5.12 -16.08
N ALA A 160 -18.81 -4.57 -16.73
CA ALA A 160 -18.80 -3.19 -17.23
C ALA A 160 -17.83 -3.03 -18.43
N PRO A 161 -18.19 -3.54 -19.62
CA PRO A 161 -17.31 -3.54 -20.80
C PRO A 161 -16.81 -2.16 -21.21
N ASP A 162 -17.65 -1.13 -21.13
CA ASP A 162 -17.25 0.25 -21.47
C ASP A 162 -16.19 0.79 -20.49
N LYS A 163 -16.35 0.51 -19.20
CA LYS A 163 -15.34 0.85 -18.18
C LYS A 163 -14.05 0.08 -18.41
N TRP A 164 -14.15 -1.19 -18.81
CA TRP A 164 -12.99 -2.02 -19.14
C TRP A 164 -12.20 -1.46 -20.32
N ALA A 165 -12.89 -1.04 -21.39
CA ALA A 165 -12.26 -0.40 -22.55
C ALA A 165 -11.53 0.90 -22.17
N THR A 166 -12.10 1.71 -21.27
CA THR A 166 -11.43 2.91 -20.73
C THR A 166 -10.23 2.53 -19.86
N PHE A 167 -10.34 1.45 -19.07
CA PHE A 167 -9.26 0.99 -18.21
C PHE A 167 -8.03 0.53 -19.00
N LYS A 168 -8.23 -0.11 -20.15
CA LYS A 168 -7.13 -0.42 -21.10
C LYS A 168 -6.42 0.82 -21.63
N LYS A 169 -7.19 1.86 -21.99
CA LYS A 169 -6.61 3.15 -22.44
C LYS A 169 -5.84 3.84 -21.31
N TYR A 170 -6.32 3.70 -20.08
CA TYR A 170 -5.68 4.24 -18.89
C TYR A 170 -4.32 3.54 -18.63
N ASN A 171 -4.27 2.21 -18.63
CA ASN A 171 -3.02 1.45 -18.48
C ASN A 171 -2.00 1.79 -19.59
N ALA A 172 -2.45 1.91 -20.86
CA ALA A 172 -1.58 2.40 -21.93
C ALA A 172 -1.03 3.81 -21.62
N ARG A 173 -1.89 4.72 -21.16
CA ARG A 173 -1.52 6.11 -20.85
C ARG A 173 -0.53 6.20 -19.70
N ASP A 174 -0.60 5.33 -18.70
CA ASP A 174 0.37 5.34 -17.59
C ASP A 174 1.78 4.98 -18.10
N VAL A 175 1.92 3.97 -18.99
CA VAL A 175 3.21 3.68 -19.67
C VAL A 175 3.68 4.86 -20.51
N GLU A 176 2.81 5.47 -21.31
CA GLU A 176 3.19 6.63 -22.13
C GLU A 176 3.67 7.83 -21.28
N THR A 177 3.03 8.04 -20.14
CA THR A 177 3.36 9.10 -19.19
C THR A 177 4.72 8.82 -18.55
N GLU A 178 4.96 7.58 -18.12
CA GLU A 178 6.21 7.10 -17.55
C GLU A 178 7.39 7.30 -18.52
N MET A 179 7.24 6.87 -19.77
CA MET A 179 8.23 7.10 -20.83
C MET A 179 8.48 8.60 -21.09
N SER A 180 7.43 9.43 -21.03
CA SER A 180 7.55 10.88 -21.20
C SER A 180 8.32 11.53 -20.04
N ILE A 181 8.16 11.02 -18.81
CA ILE A 181 8.97 11.41 -17.64
C ILE A 181 10.43 11.06 -17.90
N GLN A 182 10.73 9.80 -18.26
CA GLN A 182 12.10 9.38 -18.55
C GLN A 182 12.77 10.28 -19.61
N ALA A 183 12.06 10.58 -20.70
CA ALA A 183 12.57 11.45 -21.76
C ALA A 183 12.89 12.88 -21.27
N ARG A 184 12.05 13.44 -20.37
CA ARG A 184 12.31 14.75 -19.75
C ARG A 184 13.48 14.73 -18.78
N LEU A 185 13.65 13.64 -18.05
CA LEU A 185 14.69 13.49 -17.04
C LEU A 185 16.02 12.96 -17.61
N ALA A 186 16.07 12.51 -18.86
CA ALA A 186 17.24 11.89 -19.49
C ALA A 186 18.54 12.71 -19.40
N LYS A 187 18.45 14.05 -19.30
CA LYS A 187 19.62 14.93 -19.15
C LYS A 187 20.19 14.98 -17.72
N PHE A 188 19.47 14.40 -16.75
CA PHE A 188 19.79 14.39 -15.33
C PHE A 188 19.75 12.95 -14.81
N PRO A 189 20.59 12.04 -15.32
CA PRO A 189 20.54 10.64 -14.94
C PRO A 189 20.76 10.47 -13.43
N VAL A 190 20.05 9.50 -12.85
CA VAL A 190 20.30 9.06 -11.47
C VAL A 190 21.73 8.50 -11.40
N PRO A 191 22.56 8.93 -10.43
CA PRO A 191 23.89 8.38 -10.22
C PRO A 191 23.84 6.86 -9.95
N ASP A 192 24.84 6.13 -10.45
CA ASP A 192 24.92 4.67 -10.26
C ASP A 192 24.89 4.26 -8.79
N SER A 193 25.54 5.03 -7.91
CA SER A 193 25.52 4.77 -6.46
C SER A 193 24.10 4.79 -5.87
N THR A 194 23.21 5.63 -6.38
CA THR A 194 21.82 5.68 -5.91
C THR A 194 21.01 4.49 -6.44
N TRP A 195 21.38 3.96 -7.61
CA TRP A 195 20.80 2.71 -8.09
C TRP A 195 21.25 1.52 -7.24
N ASP A 196 22.53 1.46 -6.86
CA ASP A 196 23.05 0.43 -5.97
C ASP A 196 22.32 0.44 -4.62
N GLU A 197 22.06 1.63 -4.06
CA GLU A 197 21.26 1.82 -2.85
C GLU A 197 19.80 1.33 -3.03
N TYR A 198 19.17 1.67 -4.15
CA TYR A 198 17.81 1.20 -4.47
C TYR A 198 17.74 -0.33 -4.58
N HIS A 199 18.73 -0.94 -5.24
CA HIS A 199 18.83 -2.40 -5.39
C HIS A 199 19.02 -3.09 -4.05
N LEU A 200 19.92 -2.57 -3.21
CA LEU A 200 20.13 -3.07 -1.85
C LEU A 200 18.87 -2.97 -1.00
N ASP A 201 18.12 -1.86 -1.09
CA ASP A 201 16.81 -1.73 -0.42
C ASP A 201 15.83 -2.82 -0.89
N GLN A 202 15.77 -3.10 -2.19
CA GLN A 202 14.89 -4.16 -2.71
C GLN A 202 15.28 -5.54 -2.19
N GLU A 203 16.57 -5.87 -2.18
CA GLU A 203 17.07 -7.15 -1.64
C GLU A 203 16.78 -7.31 -0.14
N ILE A 204 16.87 -6.23 0.64
CA ILE A 204 16.52 -6.24 2.07
C ILE A 204 15.02 -6.51 2.24
N ASN A 205 14.18 -5.86 1.43
CA ASN A 205 12.73 -6.06 1.49
C ASN A 205 12.32 -7.46 1.02
N ASP A 206 12.96 -8.00 -0.02
CA ASP A 206 12.75 -9.35 -0.53
C ASP A 206 13.04 -10.41 0.53
N ARG A 207 14.10 -10.20 1.33
CA ARG A 207 14.50 -11.09 2.42
C ARG A 207 13.53 -11.05 3.60
N GLY A 208 12.99 -9.88 3.91
CA GLY A 208 12.15 -9.65 5.08
C GLY A 208 12.88 -9.83 6.42
N VAL A 209 12.10 -9.88 7.50
CA VAL A 209 12.60 -10.07 8.87
C VAL A 209 11.86 -11.24 9.52
N ALA A 210 12.62 -12.22 10.00
CA ALA A 210 12.05 -13.34 10.75
C ALA A 210 11.58 -12.88 12.13
N LEU A 211 10.34 -13.23 12.49
CA LEU A 211 9.74 -12.92 13.79
C LEU A 211 9.54 -14.21 14.58
N ASP A 212 9.85 -14.17 15.87
CA ASP A 212 9.43 -15.23 16.80
C ASP A 212 7.92 -15.14 17.02
N MET A 213 7.18 -15.93 16.25
CA MET A 213 5.72 -15.96 16.33
C MET A 213 5.21 -16.54 17.65
N THR A 214 6.03 -17.25 18.42
CA THR A 214 5.66 -17.65 19.78
C THR A 214 5.68 -16.43 20.69
N LEU A 215 6.77 -15.67 20.68
CA LEU A 215 6.87 -14.43 21.44
C LEU A 215 5.75 -13.43 21.08
N VAL A 216 5.49 -13.22 19.79
CA VAL A 216 4.41 -12.34 19.32
C VAL A 216 3.05 -12.76 19.86
N ARG A 217 2.69 -14.04 19.75
CA ARG A 217 1.40 -14.55 20.25
C ARG A 217 1.27 -14.41 21.77
N GLN A 218 2.35 -14.70 22.51
CA GLN A 218 2.35 -14.55 23.97
C GLN A 218 2.24 -13.08 24.40
N ALA A 219 2.89 -12.16 23.68
CA ALA A 219 2.78 -10.73 23.92
C ALA A 219 1.34 -10.23 23.69
N ILE A 220 0.69 -10.64 22.58
CA ILE A 220 -0.70 -10.31 22.28
C ILE A 220 -1.65 -10.83 23.36
N ASP A 221 -1.47 -12.08 23.80
CA ASP A 221 -2.29 -12.66 24.86
C ASP A 221 -2.09 -11.95 26.21
N MET A 222 -0.86 -11.59 26.55
CA MET A 222 -0.55 -10.83 27.76
C MET A 222 -1.18 -9.43 27.72
N ASP A 223 -1.14 -8.73 26.58
CA ASP A 223 -1.85 -7.45 26.41
C ASP A 223 -3.36 -7.63 26.61
N GLY A 224 -3.95 -8.65 26.00
CA GLY A 224 -5.37 -8.97 26.14
C GLY A 224 -5.77 -9.21 27.59
N ARG A 225 -4.99 -10.00 28.35
CA ARG A 225 -5.22 -10.24 29.78
C ARG A 225 -5.06 -8.97 30.61
N SER A 226 -4.02 -8.18 30.37
CA SER A 226 -3.76 -6.92 31.05
C SER A 226 -4.91 -5.92 30.81
N ARG A 227 -5.30 -5.73 29.55
CA ARG A 227 -6.39 -4.84 29.15
C ARG A 227 -7.73 -5.23 29.78
N LYS A 228 -8.06 -6.52 29.83
CA LYS A 228 -9.27 -7.01 30.51
C LYS A 228 -9.27 -6.66 32.00
N LYS A 229 -8.14 -6.86 32.69
CA LYS A 229 -8.00 -6.52 34.12
C LYS A 229 -8.14 -5.02 34.36
N LEU A 230 -7.49 -4.20 33.55
CA LEU A 230 -7.54 -2.73 33.65
C LEU A 230 -8.93 -2.18 33.36
N ILE A 231 -9.63 -2.69 32.33
CA ILE A 231 -11.03 -2.30 32.05
C ILE A 231 -11.94 -2.69 33.22
N ALA A 232 -11.79 -3.90 33.77
CA ALA A 232 -12.59 -4.33 34.92
C ALA A 232 -12.36 -3.45 36.16
N ALA A 233 -11.10 -3.12 36.46
CA ALA A 233 -10.75 -2.20 37.55
C ALA A 233 -11.37 -0.81 37.32
N MET A 234 -11.25 -0.28 36.10
CA MET A 234 -11.83 1.02 35.76
C MET A 234 -13.36 1.02 35.88
N LYS A 235 -14.04 -0.03 35.40
CA LYS A 235 -15.50 -0.17 35.55
C LYS A 235 -15.91 -0.24 37.01
N LYS A 236 -15.18 -0.98 37.84
CA LYS A 236 -15.44 -1.06 39.28
C LYS A 236 -15.27 0.29 39.98
N LEU A 237 -14.29 1.10 39.56
CA LEU A 237 -14.00 2.39 40.16
C LEU A 237 -14.95 3.51 39.71
N THR A 238 -15.34 3.49 38.44
CA THR A 238 -16.05 4.60 37.79
C THR A 238 -17.52 4.32 37.51
N GLU A 239 -17.93 3.05 37.56
CA GLU A 239 -19.26 2.55 37.15
C GLU A 239 -19.65 2.88 35.69
N LEU A 240 -18.69 3.31 34.86
CA LEU A 240 -18.94 3.66 33.47
C LEU A 240 -19.16 2.43 32.58
N ASP A 241 -20.14 2.53 31.69
CA ASP A 241 -20.41 1.52 30.65
C ASP A 241 -19.21 1.29 29.73
N ASN A 242 -18.57 2.40 29.30
CA ASN A 242 -17.39 2.39 28.45
C ASN A 242 -16.29 3.32 28.99
N PRO A 243 -15.42 2.81 29.89
CA PRO A 243 -14.29 3.59 30.43
C PRO A 243 -13.25 4.06 29.40
N ASN A 244 -13.27 3.49 28.19
CA ASN A 244 -12.39 3.93 27.11
C ASN A 244 -12.92 5.20 26.42
N SER A 245 -14.21 5.51 26.54
CA SER A 245 -14.79 6.73 25.97
C SER A 245 -14.17 7.96 26.62
N VAL A 246 -13.51 8.79 25.82
CA VAL A 246 -12.95 10.08 26.27
C VAL A 246 -14.05 10.94 26.87
N GLN A 247 -15.22 10.97 26.24
CA GLN A 247 -16.35 11.77 26.68
C GLN A 247 -16.89 11.32 28.04
N GLN A 248 -17.13 10.01 28.22
CA GLN A 248 -17.64 9.49 29.49
C GLN A 248 -16.65 9.72 30.64
N MET A 249 -15.34 9.51 30.39
CA MET A 249 -14.32 9.76 31.39
C MET A 249 -14.19 11.24 31.75
N LYS A 250 -14.26 12.16 30.78
CA LYS A 250 -14.24 13.60 31.06
C LYS A 250 -15.44 14.02 31.91
N GLN A 251 -16.62 13.47 31.61
CA GLN A 251 -17.83 13.76 32.38
C GLN A 251 -17.69 13.24 33.81
N TRP A 252 -17.29 11.97 33.99
CA TRP A 252 -17.10 11.39 35.30
C TRP A 252 -16.06 12.15 36.15
N LEU A 253 -14.93 12.54 35.56
CA LEU A 253 -13.94 13.37 36.26
C LEU A 253 -14.53 14.73 36.67
N SER A 254 -15.30 15.37 35.80
CA SER A 254 -15.95 16.65 36.08
C SER A 254 -16.98 16.53 37.22
N ASP A 255 -17.80 15.48 37.21
CA ASP A 255 -18.82 15.21 38.23
C ASP A 255 -18.19 14.95 39.61
N ASN A 256 -16.94 14.48 39.63
CA ASN A 256 -16.16 14.26 40.84
C ASN A 256 -15.15 15.40 41.15
N GLY A 257 -15.27 16.56 40.48
CA GLY A 257 -14.54 17.78 40.85
C GLY A 257 -13.25 18.05 40.07
N LEU A 258 -12.94 17.28 39.01
CA LEU A 258 -11.76 17.48 38.16
C LEU A 258 -12.16 17.75 36.72
N LYS A 259 -12.13 19.02 36.30
CA LYS A 259 -12.39 19.43 34.91
C LYS A 259 -11.11 19.37 34.09
N THR A 260 -11.22 18.84 32.88
CA THR A 260 -10.14 18.85 31.89
C THR A 260 -10.72 18.89 30.48
N ASP A 261 -10.02 19.52 29.55
CA ASP A 261 -10.42 19.58 28.13
C ASP A 261 -9.96 18.36 27.34
N THR A 262 -8.91 17.68 27.81
CA THR A 262 -8.28 16.57 27.09
C THR A 262 -7.78 15.49 28.04
N LEU A 263 -7.80 14.24 27.55
CA LEU A 263 -7.23 13.08 28.22
C LEU A 263 -6.03 12.52 27.43
N GLY A 264 -5.34 13.38 26.68
CA GLY A 264 -4.08 13.03 26.03
C GLY A 264 -2.96 12.76 27.04
N LYS A 265 -1.93 12.01 26.62
CA LYS A 265 -0.83 11.54 27.48
C LYS A 265 -0.21 12.64 28.36
N LYS A 266 0.05 13.82 27.78
CA LYS A 266 0.63 14.96 28.51
C LYS A 266 -0.32 15.49 29.60
N ALA A 267 -1.58 15.72 29.24
CA ALA A 267 -2.58 16.24 30.19
C ALA A 267 -2.85 15.26 31.34
N VAL A 268 -3.00 13.96 31.04
CA VAL A 268 -3.17 12.93 32.08
C VAL A 268 -1.98 12.90 33.03
N SER A 269 -0.75 13.05 32.52
CA SER A 269 0.46 13.05 33.35
C SER A 269 0.54 14.28 34.28
N GLU A 270 0.05 15.44 33.85
CA GLU A 270 -0.04 16.63 34.70
C GLU A 270 -1.14 16.51 35.76
N LEU A 271 -2.33 16.02 35.37
CA LEU A 271 -3.44 15.81 36.30
C LEU A 271 -3.09 14.82 37.41
N LEU A 272 -2.33 13.77 37.09
CA LEU A 272 -1.87 12.77 38.06
C LEU A 272 -1.00 13.35 39.19
N LYS A 273 -0.37 14.51 39.01
CA LYS A 273 0.46 15.14 40.06
C LYS A 273 -0.37 15.70 41.21
N THR A 274 -1.63 16.05 40.95
CA THR A 274 -2.48 16.80 41.89
C THR A 274 -3.86 16.19 42.08
N ALA A 275 -4.24 15.17 41.30
CA ALA A 275 -5.53 14.51 41.41
C ALA A 275 -5.66 13.76 42.75
N PRO A 276 -6.71 14.03 43.55
CA PRO A 276 -6.99 13.26 44.75
C PRO A 276 -7.52 11.87 44.39
N GLU A 277 -7.46 10.92 45.33
CA GLU A 277 -8.17 9.65 45.19
C GLU A 277 -9.69 9.85 45.32
N PRO A 278 -10.52 9.13 44.54
CA PRO A 278 -10.20 8.03 43.60
C PRO A 278 -9.84 8.48 42.16
N LEU A 279 -9.71 9.78 41.90
CA LEU A 279 -9.48 10.32 40.55
C LEU A 279 -8.06 10.02 40.05
N GLY A 280 -7.07 10.03 40.96
CA GLY A 280 -5.70 9.62 40.69
C GLY A 280 -5.63 8.18 40.17
N GLU A 281 -6.25 7.22 40.86
CA GLU A 281 -6.33 5.83 40.44
C GLU A 281 -7.01 5.69 39.06
N ALA A 282 -8.14 6.37 38.84
CA ALA A 282 -8.84 6.34 37.55
C ALA A 282 -7.97 6.90 36.40
N LEU A 283 -7.27 8.02 36.62
CA LEU A 283 -6.35 8.59 35.63
C LEU A 283 -5.17 7.67 35.34
N SER A 284 -4.65 6.96 36.35
CA SER A 284 -3.55 6.00 36.22
C SER A 284 -3.97 4.77 35.40
N LEU A 285 -5.12 4.18 35.72
CA LEU A 285 -5.69 3.07 34.95
C LEU A 285 -5.91 3.46 33.49
N ARG A 286 -6.36 4.71 33.24
CA ARG A 286 -6.58 5.22 31.89
C ARG A 286 -5.27 5.36 31.14
N GLN A 287 -4.24 5.88 31.79
CA GLN A 287 -2.90 6.01 31.22
C GLN A 287 -2.36 4.64 30.78
N GLN A 288 -2.58 3.60 31.59
CA GLN A 288 -2.17 2.23 31.26
C GLN A 288 -2.96 1.64 30.09
N LEU A 289 -4.26 1.90 30.00
CA LEU A 289 -5.11 1.50 28.87
C LEU A 289 -4.78 2.24 27.57
N ALA A 290 -4.22 3.44 27.67
CA ALA A 290 -3.86 4.29 26.53
C ALA A 290 -2.44 4.05 25.99
N LYS A 291 -1.71 3.03 26.50
CA LYS A 291 -0.42 2.64 25.93
C LYS A 291 -0.64 2.17 24.49
N SER A 292 0.06 2.79 23.55
CA SER A 292 0.13 2.31 22.18
C SER A 292 0.89 0.99 22.15
N SER A 293 0.35 0.00 21.43
CA SER A 293 1.12 -1.15 20.96
C SER A 293 2.24 -0.72 20.04
#